data_AF-A0A822J1K4-F1
#
_entry.id   AF-A0A822J1K4-F1
#
_cell.length_a   1.000
_cell.length_b   1.000
_cell.length_c   1.000
_cell.angle_alpha   90.00
_cell.angle_beta   90.00
_cell.angle_gamma   90.00
#
_symmetry.space_group_name_H-M   'P 1'
#
loop_
_entity.id
_entity.type
_entity.pdbx_description
1 polymer ?
#
loop_
_entity_poly.entity_id
_entity_poly.type
_entity_poly.pdbx_seq_one_letter_code
_entity_poly.pdbx_strand_id
1 'polypeptide(L)'
;MKQTDVIIVRYDELALKSKNVRTRYEQILVRNLKSMLKSEGSNFSNITREMGRVFIHSDDPNAIKSASRVFGVVSVSPAYTCQASLSSAAGSCAEIAGDVLKEGQSFAIRARRAGNHDFTSRHIGIACGDAVFEKMNGNVTVDLENPDVEIFVELRQEKGYVFTGSVKGVGGLPLGTQGKMVAL
;
A
#
# COMPACT_ATOMS: atom_id res chain seq x y z
N MET A 1 0.82 -17.86 -8.76
CA MET A 1 1.09 -16.63 -8.00
C MET A 1 0.16 -15.55 -8.49
N LYS A 2 -0.60 -14.95 -7.58
CA LYS A 2 -1.36 -13.74 -7.88
C LYS A 2 -0.33 -12.62 -8.09
N GLN A 3 -0.46 -11.84 -9.16
CA GLN A 3 0.39 -10.67 -9.38
C GLN A 3 -0.25 -9.45 -8.70
N THR A 4 0.57 -8.61 -8.06
CA THR A 4 0.06 -7.35 -7.48
C THR A 4 -0.48 -6.47 -8.59
N ASP A 5 -1.67 -5.93 -8.42
CA ASP A 5 -2.39 -5.14 -9.43
C ASP A 5 -2.37 -3.63 -9.12
N VAL A 6 -1.90 -3.26 -7.93
CA VAL A 6 -1.85 -1.87 -7.48
C VAL A 6 -0.62 -1.60 -6.63
N ILE A 7 -0.07 -0.39 -6.77
CA ILE A 7 1.02 0.12 -5.94
C ILE A 7 0.48 1.25 -5.08
N ILE A 8 0.55 1.06 -3.76
CA ILE A 8 0.18 2.07 -2.76
C ILE A 8 1.37 3.00 -2.56
N VAL A 9 1.18 4.28 -2.82
CA VAL A 9 2.17 5.33 -2.62
C VAL A 9 1.79 6.14 -1.39
N ARG A 10 2.67 6.12 -0.39
CA ARG A 10 2.55 6.95 0.83
C ARG A 10 3.43 8.18 0.68
N TYR A 11 2.90 9.32 1.08
CA TYR A 11 3.60 10.61 1.11
C TYR A 11 3.41 11.25 2.48
N ASP A 12 4.30 12.17 2.85
CA ASP A 12 4.18 12.89 4.12
C ASP A 12 3.15 14.02 3.97
N GLU A 13 2.10 13.97 4.78
CA GLU A 13 1.02 14.97 4.80
C GLU A 13 1.00 15.80 6.08
N LEU A 14 1.84 15.50 7.08
CA LEU A 14 1.76 16.11 8.42
C LEU A 14 1.96 17.63 8.38
N ALA A 15 2.71 18.14 7.40
CA ALA A 15 2.93 19.57 7.22
C ALA A 15 1.78 20.32 6.49
N LEU A 16 0.79 19.61 5.94
CA LEU A 16 -0.22 20.17 5.03
C LEU A 16 -1.49 20.58 5.81
N LYS A 17 -1.51 21.84 6.29
CA LYS A 17 -2.55 22.37 7.19
C LYS A 17 -3.93 22.62 6.55
N SER A 18 -4.06 22.66 5.23
CA SER A 18 -5.35 22.93 4.56
C SER A 18 -5.67 21.94 3.44
N LYS A 19 -6.97 21.67 3.25
CA LYS A 19 -7.49 20.77 2.20
C LYS A 19 -7.04 21.19 0.79
N ASN A 20 -6.98 22.50 0.53
CA ASN A 20 -6.57 23.04 -0.77
C ASN A 20 -5.08 22.83 -1.01
N VAL A 21 -4.25 23.06 0.01
CA VAL A 21 -2.80 22.82 -0.06
C VAL A 21 -2.51 21.34 -0.29
N ARG A 22 -3.20 20.45 0.44
CA ARG A 22 -3.07 19.00 0.23
C ARG A 22 -3.51 18.56 -1.17
N THR A 23 -4.67 19.03 -1.64
CA THR A 23 -5.14 18.70 -3.00
C THR A 23 -4.13 19.12 -4.06
N ARG A 24 -3.56 20.33 -3.95
CA ARG A 24 -2.53 20.82 -4.88
C ARG A 24 -1.24 20.00 -4.79
N TYR A 25 -0.81 19.64 -3.58
CA TYR A 25 0.35 18.77 -3.34
C TYR A 25 0.16 17.41 -4.03
N GLU A 26 -0.96 16.74 -3.80
CA GLU A 26 -1.28 15.46 -4.42
C GLU A 26 -1.36 15.54 -5.94
N GLN A 27 -1.91 16.62 -6.50
CA GLN A 27 -1.95 16.83 -7.96
C GLN A 27 -0.55 16.92 -8.57
N ILE A 28 0.36 17.65 -7.90
CA ILE A 28 1.76 17.77 -8.34
C ILE A 28 2.46 16.42 -8.20
N LEU A 29 2.28 15.73 -7.08
CA LEU A 29 2.86 14.39 -6.87
C LEU A 29 2.40 13.40 -7.94
N VAL A 30 1.10 13.35 -8.24
CA VAL A 30 0.56 12.49 -9.31
C VAL A 30 1.13 12.86 -10.67
N ARG A 31 1.31 14.15 -10.97
CA ARG A 31 1.96 14.58 -12.21
C ARG A 31 3.39 14.06 -12.29
N ASN A 32 4.16 14.20 -11.22
CA ASN A 32 5.56 13.76 -11.16
C ASN A 32 5.67 12.23 -11.28
N LEU A 33 4.77 11.49 -10.62
CA LEU A 33 4.66 10.02 -10.75
C LEU A 33 4.37 9.62 -12.20
N LYS A 34 3.39 10.24 -12.87
CA LYS A 34 3.09 9.95 -14.28
C LYS A 34 4.29 10.24 -15.18
N SER A 35 4.99 11.34 -14.96
CA SER A 35 6.19 11.70 -15.73
C SER A 35 7.30 10.67 -15.54
N MET A 36 7.59 10.28 -14.29
CA MET A 36 8.63 9.30 -13.97
C MET A 36 8.32 7.92 -14.55
N LEU A 37 7.09 7.42 -14.35
CA LEU A 37 6.66 6.12 -14.88
C LEU A 37 6.80 6.07 -16.40
N LYS A 38 6.36 7.14 -17.10
CA LYS A 38 6.51 7.22 -18.56
C LYS A 38 7.97 7.31 -19.01
N SER A 39 8.81 8.09 -18.31
CA SER A 39 10.22 8.23 -18.69
C SER A 39 11.02 6.94 -18.51
N GLU A 40 10.66 6.12 -17.52
CA GLU A 40 11.31 4.83 -17.26
C GLU A 40 10.63 3.66 -17.99
N GLY A 41 9.65 3.94 -18.85
CA GLY A 41 8.94 2.92 -19.63
C GLY A 41 8.09 1.96 -18.79
N SER A 42 7.70 2.34 -17.58
CA SER A 42 6.88 1.52 -16.70
C SER A 42 5.41 1.59 -17.10
N ASN A 43 4.75 0.44 -17.21
CA ASN A 43 3.34 0.36 -17.59
C ASN A 43 2.43 0.69 -16.40
N PHE A 44 1.38 1.47 -16.64
CA PHE A 44 0.32 1.71 -15.67
C PHE A 44 -0.98 2.09 -16.41
N SER A 45 -2.12 1.64 -15.89
CA SER A 45 -3.43 1.95 -16.48
C SER A 45 -3.98 3.26 -15.96
N ASN A 46 -3.82 3.54 -14.66
CA ASN A 46 -4.34 4.74 -14.04
C ASN A 46 -3.56 5.11 -12.76
N ILE A 47 -3.69 6.37 -12.32
CA ILE A 47 -3.27 6.81 -10.99
C ILE A 47 -4.45 7.51 -10.32
N THR A 48 -4.91 6.94 -9.21
CA THR A 48 -6.02 7.49 -8.42
C THR A 48 -5.51 8.06 -7.10
N ARG A 49 -6.29 8.97 -6.53
CA ARG A 49 -6.03 9.58 -5.23
C ARG A 49 -7.17 9.25 -4.29
N GLU A 50 -6.83 8.94 -3.06
CA GLU A 50 -7.77 8.85 -1.95
C GLU A 50 -7.13 9.53 -0.75
N MET A 51 -7.93 10.01 0.20
CA MET A 51 -7.42 10.85 1.28
C MET A 51 -6.21 10.20 1.99
N GLY A 52 -5.03 10.84 1.86
CA GLY A 52 -3.78 10.38 2.44
C GLY A 52 -3.07 9.23 1.70
N ARG A 53 -3.48 8.84 0.48
CA ARG A 53 -2.77 7.87 -0.38
C ARG A 53 -2.90 8.19 -1.87
N VAL A 54 -1.88 7.80 -2.62
CA VAL A 54 -1.94 7.70 -4.08
C VAL A 54 -1.86 6.23 -4.47
N PHE A 55 -2.63 5.81 -5.46
CA PHE A 55 -2.63 4.43 -5.97
C PHE A 55 -2.26 4.43 -7.45
N ILE A 56 -1.25 3.66 -7.82
CA ILE A 56 -0.87 3.42 -9.21
C ILE A 56 -1.41 2.04 -9.58
N HIS A 57 -2.33 1.97 -10.53
CA HIS A 57 -2.89 0.72 -11.03
C HIS A 57 -1.95 0.15 -12.08
N SER A 58 -1.19 -0.86 -11.70
CA SER A 58 -0.09 -1.42 -12.47
C SER A 58 0.29 -2.78 -11.90
N ASP A 59 0.51 -3.74 -12.79
CA ASP A 59 1.09 -5.04 -12.53
C ASP A 59 2.60 -5.10 -12.85
N ASP A 60 3.16 -4.01 -13.38
CA ASP A 60 4.57 -3.92 -13.76
C ASP A 60 5.47 -3.75 -12.53
N PRO A 61 6.35 -4.72 -12.22
CA PRO A 61 7.28 -4.61 -11.10
C PRO A 61 8.22 -3.39 -11.19
N ASN A 62 8.52 -2.92 -12.40
CA ASN A 62 9.38 -1.74 -12.58
C ASN A 62 8.72 -0.46 -12.06
N ALA A 63 7.39 -0.38 -12.08
CA ALA A 63 6.66 0.78 -11.59
C ALA A 63 6.92 1.06 -10.10
N ILE A 64 7.25 0.04 -9.30
CA ILE A 64 7.63 0.18 -7.89
C ILE A 64 8.93 0.98 -7.77
N LYS A 65 9.96 0.59 -8.54
CA LYS A 65 11.26 1.26 -8.56
C LYS A 65 11.11 2.70 -9.05
N SER A 66 10.41 2.90 -10.17
CA SER A 66 10.15 4.22 -10.74
C SER A 66 9.44 5.14 -9.75
N ALA A 67 8.36 4.67 -9.11
CA ALA A 67 7.60 5.45 -8.14
C ALA A 67 8.41 5.79 -6.88
N SER A 68 9.24 4.87 -6.38
CA SER A 68 10.08 5.10 -5.19
C SER A 68 11.09 6.25 -5.37
N ARG A 69 11.48 6.56 -6.62
CA ARG A 69 12.46 7.60 -6.96
C ARG A 69 11.86 9.00 -7.10
N VAL A 70 10.55 9.14 -6.93
CA VAL A 70 9.87 10.44 -7.05
C VAL A 70 9.93 11.19 -5.71
N PHE A 71 10.47 12.40 -5.72
CA PHE A 71 10.44 13.29 -4.55
C PHE A 71 9.00 13.51 -4.07
N GLY A 72 8.79 13.50 -2.76
CA GLY A 72 7.48 13.49 -2.11
C GLY A 72 6.95 12.10 -1.77
N VAL A 73 7.53 11.03 -2.34
CA VAL A 73 7.17 9.64 -2.01
C VAL A 73 7.97 9.17 -0.80
N VAL A 74 7.28 8.81 0.28
CA VAL A 74 7.88 8.28 1.51
C VAL A 74 8.09 6.76 1.40
N SER A 75 7.11 6.06 0.85
CA SER A 75 7.23 4.61 0.60
C SER A 75 6.25 4.18 -0.49
N VAL A 76 6.56 3.04 -1.11
CA VAL A 76 5.67 2.36 -2.05
C VAL A 76 5.47 0.91 -1.61
N SER A 77 4.26 0.39 -1.72
CA SER A 77 3.94 -1.01 -1.41
C SER A 77 3.18 -1.62 -2.59
N PRO A 78 3.72 -2.66 -3.25
CA PRO A 78 2.91 -3.46 -4.16
C PRO A 78 1.85 -4.20 -3.34
N ALA A 79 0.61 -4.18 -3.81
CA ALA A 79 -0.53 -4.72 -3.09
C ALA A 79 -1.51 -5.41 -4.03
N TYR A 80 -2.39 -6.20 -3.42
CA TYR A 80 -3.50 -6.87 -4.06
C TYR A 80 -4.79 -6.15 -3.72
N THR A 81 -5.60 -5.82 -4.74
CA THR A 81 -6.93 -5.26 -4.52
C THR A 81 -7.94 -6.35 -4.20
N CYS A 82 -8.80 -6.08 -3.22
CA CYS A 82 -9.99 -6.86 -2.95
C CYS A 82 -11.19 -5.94 -2.65
N GLN A 83 -12.38 -6.50 -2.44
CA GLN A 83 -13.50 -5.71 -1.92
C GLN A 83 -13.26 -5.36 -0.44
N ALA A 84 -13.80 -4.23 0.01
CA ALA A 84 -13.74 -3.85 1.42
C ALA A 84 -14.72 -4.67 2.29
N SER A 85 -14.52 -5.98 2.36
CA SER A 85 -15.26 -6.89 3.24
C SER A 85 -14.29 -7.79 4.00
N LEU A 86 -14.70 -8.26 5.19
CA LEU A 86 -13.90 -9.19 5.99
C LEU A 86 -13.58 -10.48 5.23
N SER A 87 -14.57 -11.04 4.51
CA SER A 87 -14.40 -12.27 3.72
C SER A 87 -13.39 -12.10 2.57
N SER A 88 -13.49 -11.00 1.81
CA SER A 88 -12.59 -10.73 0.69
C SER A 88 -11.17 -10.45 1.16
N ALA A 89 -11.03 -9.72 2.27
CA ALA A 89 -9.75 -9.46 2.91
C ALA A 89 -9.09 -10.76 3.42
N ALA A 90 -9.86 -11.59 4.13
CA ALA A 90 -9.41 -12.87 4.67
C ALA A 90 -8.94 -13.82 3.57
N GLY A 91 -9.73 -13.97 2.50
CA GLY A 91 -9.36 -14.80 1.34
C GLY A 91 -8.06 -14.32 0.67
N SER A 92 -7.95 -13.01 0.39
CA SER A 92 -6.73 -12.48 -0.21
C SER A 92 -5.52 -12.58 0.72
N CYS A 93 -5.72 -12.46 2.04
CA CYS A 93 -4.66 -12.60 3.03
C CYS A 93 -4.14 -14.04 3.11
N ALA A 94 -5.04 -15.04 3.11
CA ALA A 94 -4.69 -16.45 3.08
C ALA A 94 -3.90 -16.82 1.81
N GLU A 95 -4.33 -16.34 0.64
CA GLU A 95 -3.58 -16.55 -0.61
C GLU A 95 -2.14 -16.05 -0.50
N ILE A 96 -1.95 -14.82 -0.03
CA ILE A 96 -0.63 -14.20 0.12
C ILE A 96 0.21 -14.94 1.16
N ALA A 97 -0.39 -15.31 2.29
CA ALA A 97 0.27 -16.08 3.34
C ALA A 97 0.86 -17.39 2.79
N GLY A 98 0.12 -18.12 1.95
CA GLY A 98 0.62 -19.34 1.33
C GLY A 98 1.85 -19.15 0.43
N ASP A 99 2.06 -17.94 -0.09
CA ASP A 99 3.22 -17.59 -0.91
C ASP A 99 4.42 -17.08 -0.08
N VAL A 100 4.18 -16.50 1.11
CA VAL A 100 5.23 -15.82 1.90
C VAL A 100 5.61 -16.51 3.21
N LEU A 101 4.70 -17.28 3.81
CA LEU A 101 4.95 -17.99 5.07
C LEU A 101 5.45 -19.42 4.80
N LYS A 102 6.34 -19.87 5.67
CA LYS A 102 6.82 -21.25 5.76
C LYS A 102 6.33 -21.88 7.07
N GLU A 103 6.34 -23.21 7.11
CA GLU A 103 6.03 -23.95 8.33
C GLU A 103 6.95 -23.54 9.49
N GLY A 104 6.36 -23.40 10.67
CA GLY A 104 7.01 -22.98 11.91
C GLY A 104 7.19 -21.47 12.07
N GLN A 105 6.94 -20.65 11.03
CA GLN A 105 7.11 -19.20 11.12
C GLN A 105 6.00 -18.52 11.92
N SER A 106 6.34 -17.39 12.53
CA SER A 106 5.38 -16.49 13.16
C SER A 106 4.90 -15.40 12.20
N PHE A 107 3.68 -14.89 12.41
CA PHE A 107 3.14 -13.80 11.60
C PHE A 107 2.29 -12.82 12.41
N ALA A 108 2.14 -11.61 11.87
CA ALA A 108 1.18 -10.62 12.36
C ALA A 108 0.33 -10.05 11.24
N ILE A 109 -0.98 -9.92 11.49
CA ILE A 109 -1.86 -9.12 10.66
C ILE A 109 -1.85 -7.67 11.12
N ARG A 110 -1.38 -6.77 10.26
CA ARG A 110 -1.36 -5.32 10.49
C ARG A 110 -2.54 -4.67 9.79
N ALA A 111 -3.70 -4.70 10.45
CA ALA A 111 -4.95 -4.20 9.90
C ALA A 111 -5.14 -2.68 10.12
N ARG A 112 -5.58 -1.98 9.06
CA ARG A 112 -6.01 -0.58 9.11
C ARG A 112 -7.34 -0.42 8.39
N ARG A 113 -8.14 0.53 8.86
CA ARG A 113 -9.46 0.85 8.32
C ARG A 113 -9.60 2.35 8.10
N ALA A 114 -10.11 2.75 6.96
CA ALA A 114 -10.49 4.12 6.65
C ALA A 114 -11.89 4.17 6.01
N GLY A 115 -12.72 5.09 6.47
CA GLY A 115 -14.12 5.21 6.04
C GLY A 115 -15.11 4.62 7.03
N ASN A 116 -16.37 4.51 6.61
CA ASN A 116 -17.48 4.04 7.43
C ASN A 116 -17.75 2.56 7.12
N HIS A 117 -17.49 1.70 8.11
CA HIS A 117 -17.68 0.27 8.03
C HIS A 117 -18.30 -0.21 9.34
N ASP A 118 -19.04 -1.30 9.30
CA ASP A 118 -19.64 -1.99 10.45
C ASP A 118 -18.64 -2.87 11.24
N PHE A 119 -17.42 -3.05 10.72
CA PHE A 119 -16.34 -3.79 11.36
C PHE A 119 -15.19 -2.89 11.86
N THR A 120 -14.39 -3.41 12.79
CA THR A 120 -13.21 -2.74 13.35
C THR A 120 -11.91 -3.29 12.73
N SER A 121 -10.78 -2.60 12.93
CA SER A 121 -9.46 -3.15 12.56
C SER A 121 -9.15 -4.46 13.29
N ARG A 122 -9.67 -4.63 14.51
CA ARG A 122 -9.57 -5.90 15.25
C ARG A 122 -10.34 -7.03 14.56
N HIS A 123 -11.56 -6.77 14.08
CA HIS A 123 -12.32 -7.77 13.30
C HIS A 123 -11.58 -8.18 12.02
N ILE A 124 -10.96 -7.21 11.33
CA ILE A 124 -10.11 -7.50 10.16
C ILE A 124 -8.93 -8.41 10.56
N GLY A 125 -8.23 -8.06 11.64
CA GLY A 125 -7.11 -8.83 12.16
C GLY A 125 -7.47 -10.27 12.50
N ILE A 126 -8.60 -10.48 13.19
CA ILE A 126 -9.12 -11.81 13.56
C ILE A 126 -9.46 -12.59 12.28
N ALA A 127 -10.33 -12.06 11.42
CA ALA A 127 -10.80 -12.78 10.23
C ALA A 127 -9.65 -13.15 9.28
N CYS A 128 -8.67 -12.27 9.10
CA CYS A 128 -7.49 -12.56 8.28
C CYS A 128 -6.55 -13.54 8.98
N GLY A 129 -6.35 -13.42 10.30
CA GLY A 129 -5.51 -14.34 11.07
C GLY A 129 -6.04 -15.76 11.05
N ASP A 130 -7.35 -15.94 11.26
CA ASP A 130 -8.02 -17.24 11.19
C ASP A 130 -7.84 -17.88 9.81
N ALA A 131 -8.08 -17.10 8.74
CA ALA A 131 -7.93 -17.60 7.38
C ALA A 131 -6.48 -17.98 7.03
N VAL A 132 -5.49 -17.26 7.56
CA VAL A 132 -4.06 -17.63 7.41
C VAL A 132 -3.76 -18.92 8.18
N PHE A 133 -4.28 -19.05 9.41
CA PHE A 133 -4.06 -20.25 10.22
C PHE A 133 -4.66 -21.50 9.56
N GLU A 134 -5.88 -21.41 9.04
CA GLU A 134 -6.53 -22.47 8.27
C GLU A 134 -5.73 -22.82 7.01
N LYS A 135 -5.29 -21.82 6.25
CA LYS A 135 -4.52 -22.02 5.01
C LYS A 135 -3.19 -22.74 5.25
N MET A 136 -2.56 -22.46 6.39
CA MET A 136 -1.27 -23.04 6.78
C MET A 136 -1.43 -24.34 7.58
N ASN A 137 -2.64 -24.91 7.66
CA ASN A 137 -2.95 -26.13 8.44
C ASN A 137 -2.51 -26.03 9.92
N GLY A 138 -2.50 -24.83 10.49
CA GLY A 138 -2.04 -24.58 11.86
C GLY A 138 -0.52 -24.69 12.08
N ASN A 139 0.29 -24.84 11.03
CA ASN A 139 1.75 -24.93 11.12
C ASN A 139 2.44 -23.56 11.27
N VAL A 140 1.74 -22.52 11.72
CA VAL A 140 2.26 -21.15 11.92
C VAL A 140 1.77 -20.62 13.25
N THR A 141 2.47 -19.62 13.79
CA THR A 141 2.12 -19.00 15.07
C THR A 141 1.84 -17.50 14.92
N VAL A 142 1.04 -16.93 15.81
CA VAL A 142 0.82 -15.48 15.84
C VAL A 142 1.78 -14.84 16.84
N ASP A 143 2.59 -13.90 16.37
CA ASP A 143 3.43 -13.04 17.21
C ASP A 143 3.13 -11.57 16.85
N LEU A 144 2.57 -10.81 17.79
CA LEU A 144 2.19 -9.42 17.55
C LEU A 144 3.35 -8.44 17.79
N GLU A 145 4.40 -8.87 18.48
CA GLU A 145 5.55 -8.05 18.86
C GLU A 145 6.66 -8.17 17.81
N ASN A 146 7.14 -9.39 17.55
CA ASN A 146 8.29 -9.66 16.67
C ASN A 146 8.00 -10.79 15.66
N PRO A 147 7.04 -10.62 14.73
CA PRO A 147 6.72 -11.63 13.73
C PRO A 147 7.84 -11.83 12.71
N ASP A 148 8.00 -13.06 12.20
CA ASP A 148 8.86 -13.33 11.04
C ASP A 148 8.33 -12.64 9.78
N VAL A 149 6.99 -12.60 9.64
CA VAL A 149 6.31 -11.99 8.49
C VAL A 149 5.15 -11.11 8.93
N GLU A 150 5.10 -9.90 8.40
CA GLU A 150 3.94 -9.02 8.54
C GLU A 150 3.08 -9.02 7.28
N ILE A 151 1.78 -9.22 7.45
CA ILE A 151 0.79 -9.06 6.37
C ILE A 151 -0.08 -7.85 6.72
N PHE A 152 -0.02 -6.83 5.88
CA PHE A 152 -0.76 -5.60 6.05
C PHE A 152 -2.08 -5.67 5.28
N VAL A 153 -3.15 -5.22 5.93
CA VAL A 153 -4.48 -5.16 5.34
C VAL A 153 -5.03 -3.75 5.54
N GLU A 154 -5.19 -2.97 4.46
CA GLU A 154 -5.87 -1.67 4.52
C GLU A 154 -7.24 -1.77 3.84
N LEU A 155 -8.33 -1.68 4.61
CA LEU A 155 -9.69 -1.55 4.07
C LEU A 155 -10.12 -0.08 4.04
N ARG A 156 -10.46 0.42 2.85
CA ARG A 156 -10.70 1.84 2.58
C ARG A 156 -11.91 2.03 1.68
N GLN A 157 -12.93 2.74 2.18
CA GLN A 157 -14.18 2.97 1.45
C GLN A 157 -14.74 1.66 0.87
N GLU A 158 -14.71 1.44 -0.45
CA GLU A 158 -15.22 0.24 -1.11
C GLU A 158 -14.13 -0.81 -1.44
N LYS A 159 -12.84 -0.47 -1.24
CA LYS A 159 -11.70 -1.31 -1.64
C LYS A 159 -10.84 -1.77 -0.46
N GLY A 160 -10.27 -2.95 -0.60
CA GLY A 160 -9.27 -3.50 0.29
C GLY A 160 -7.92 -3.66 -0.40
N TYR A 161 -6.85 -3.55 0.38
CA TYR A 161 -5.48 -3.71 -0.09
C TYR A 161 -4.71 -4.62 0.84
N VAL A 162 -4.11 -5.69 0.31
CA VAL A 162 -3.28 -6.62 1.08
C VAL A 162 -1.85 -6.64 0.54
N PHE A 163 -0.84 -6.55 1.41
CA PHE A 163 0.58 -6.50 1.04
C PHE A 163 1.50 -6.93 2.19
N THR A 164 2.74 -7.28 1.89
CA THR A 164 3.72 -7.82 2.87
C THR A 164 4.97 -6.98 3.04
N GLY A 165 5.11 -5.90 2.27
CA GLY A 165 6.33 -5.10 2.29
C GLY A 165 6.15 -3.69 1.80
N SER A 166 7.21 -2.90 1.97
CA SER A 166 7.30 -1.56 1.42
C SER A 166 8.73 -1.25 0.99
N VAL A 167 8.86 -0.50 -0.10
CA VAL A 167 10.12 0.06 -0.58
C VAL A 167 10.16 1.52 -0.15
N LYS A 168 11.25 1.92 0.50
CA LYS A 168 11.46 3.31 0.93
C LYS A 168 11.58 4.21 -0.30
N GLY A 169 10.84 5.31 -0.28
CA GLY A 169 10.95 6.35 -1.30
C GLY A 169 12.00 7.39 -0.94
N VAL A 170 12.29 8.28 -1.89
CA VAL A 170 13.27 9.37 -1.72
C VAL A 170 12.86 10.36 -0.63
N GLY A 171 11.56 10.47 -0.33
CA GLY A 171 11.02 11.43 0.63
C GLY A 171 11.08 12.86 0.11
N GLY A 172 11.16 13.84 1.02
CA GLY A 172 11.17 15.26 0.69
C GLY A 172 9.82 15.75 0.17
N LEU A 173 9.84 16.78 -0.68
CA LEU A 173 8.65 17.41 -1.23
C LEU A 173 8.55 17.21 -2.75
N PRO A 174 7.35 17.06 -3.33
CA PRO A 174 7.18 16.93 -4.76
C PRO A 174 7.77 18.12 -5.49
N LEU A 175 8.56 17.82 -6.53
CA LEU A 175 9.15 18.82 -7.41
C LEU A 175 8.05 19.77 -7.93
N GLY A 176 8.29 21.08 -7.79
CA GLY A 176 7.35 22.13 -8.17
C GLY A 176 6.43 22.64 -7.06
N THR A 177 6.51 22.08 -5.85
CA THR A 177 5.77 22.61 -4.67
C THR A 177 6.45 23.80 -4.01
N GLN A 178 7.79 23.92 -4.11
CA GLN A 178 8.60 24.95 -3.45
C GLN A 178 9.03 26.10 -4.40
N GLY A 179 8.25 26.35 -5.45
CA GLY A 179 8.60 27.35 -6.47
C GLY A 179 9.68 26.86 -7.44
N LYS A 180 10.27 27.80 -8.19
CA LYS A 180 11.34 27.54 -9.15
C LYS A 180 12.55 28.37 -8.77
N MET A 181 13.74 27.78 -8.87
CA MET A 181 15.02 28.45 -8.68
C MET A 181 15.96 28.08 -9.83
N VAL A 182 17.00 28.88 -10.02
CA VAL A 182 18.12 28.58 -10.93
C VAL A 182 19.30 28.16 -10.05
N ALA A 183 19.92 27.04 -10.37
CA ALA A 183 21.17 26.60 -9.76
C ALA A 183 22.29 26.71 -10.81
N LEU A 184 23.47 27.15 -10.37
CA LEU A 184 24.67 27.34 -11.19
C LEU A 184 25.55 26.09 -11.18
#